data_AF-A0A7R9UTM8-F1
#
_entry.id   AF-A0A7R9UTM8-F1
#
_cell.length_a   1.000
_cell.length_b   1.000
_cell.length_c   1.000
_cell.angle_alpha   90.00
_cell.angle_beta   90.00
_cell.angle_gamma   90.00
#
_symmetry.space_group_name_H-M   'P 1'
#
loop_
_entity.id
_entity.type
_entity.pdbx_description
1 polymer ?
#
loop_
_entity_poly.entity_id
_entity_poly.type
_entity_poly.pdbx_seq_one_letter_code
_entity_poly.pdbx_strand_id
1 'polypeptide(L)'
;SQLISLTAAQITDAKTLATGSLDALGRAVELVRMLTLGVKAGKSTTAYVTLSSLSHAALVRRARLASASNMLECFDAPHANDVIWANAHLDLRQVRARHRFVLMLTNVAIFFWSFPITLTSALGTLLTAPDSRLLRDFFMPVALLAGGETSLYFETSLARLAVVALQLGLLTLVPIALTAVGERWEGAKTYSTVQRTLLRSYTAFSLINVYVTVLAPSGGNALYSYVQSAVRSPRDVLDL
;
A
#
# COMPACT_ATOMS: atom_id res chain seq x y z
N SER A 1 43.93 -41.01 24.45
CA SER A 1 43.55 -39.77 25.17
C SER A 1 44.02 -38.49 24.48
N GLN A 2 45.22 -38.44 23.88
CA GLN A 2 45.77 -37.23 23.25
C GLN A 2 45.04 -36.73 21.98
N LEU A 3 44.38 -37.62 21.22
CA LEU A 3 43.61 -37.22 20.03
C LEU A 3 42.31 -36.47 20.38
N ILE A 4 41.70 -36.74 21.53
CA ILE A 4 40.45 -36.10 21.97
C ILE A 4 40.72 -34.68 22.50
N SER A 5 41.87 -34.45 23.13
CA SER A 5 42.28 -33.11 23.59
C SER A 5 42.63 -32.17 22.44
N LEU A 6 43.18 -32.70 21.35
CA LEU A 6 43.54 -31.92 20.16
C LEU A 6 42.31 -31.40 19.41
N THR A 7 41.25 -32.21 19.32
CA THR A 7 39.98 -31.80 18.70
C THR A 7 39.22 -30.77 19.56
N ALA A 8 39.28 -30.88 20.88
CA ALA A 8 38.64 -29.91 21.78
C ALA A 8 39.31 -28.53 21.71
N ALA A 9 40.65 -28.47 21.63
CA ALA A 9 41.39 -27.22 21.47
C ALA A 9 41.02 -26.50 20.16
N GLN A 10 40.98 -27.22 19.03
CA GLN A 10 40.63 -26.65 17.73
C GLN A 10 39.19 -26.12 17.66
N ILE A 11 38.23 -26.78 18.33
CA ILE A 11 36.84 -26.31 18.40
C ILE A 11 36.72 -25.03 19.25
N THR A 12 37.56 -24.91 20.29
CA THR A 12 37.54 -23.74 21.18
C THR A 12 38.15 -22.52 20.49
N ASP A 13 39.25 -22.72 19.74
CA ASP A 13 39.86 -21.68 18.92
C ASP A 13 38.96 -21.21 17.78
N ALA A 14 38.24 -22.12 17.11
CA ALA A 14 37.28 -21.74 16.08
C ALA A 14 36.13 -20.87 16.63
N LYS A 15 35.67 -21.16 17.86
CA LYS A 15 34.61 -20.39 18.51
C LYS A 15 35.08 -19.00 18.94
N THR A 16 36.29 -18.87 19.50
CA THR A 16 36.84 -17.57 19.90
C THR A 16 37.15 -16.68 18.71
N LEU A 17 37.56 -17.27 17.58
CA LEU A 17 37.77 -16.56 16.31
C LEU A 17 36.45 -16.09 15.69
N ALA A 18 35.40 -16.92 15.74
CA ALA A 18 34.06 -16.54 15.29
C ALA A 18 33.46 -15.41 16.14
N THR A 19 33.53 -15.50 17.47
CA THR A 19 33.05 -14.42 18.35
C THR A 19 33.85 -13.14 18.18
N GLY A 20 35.18 -13.24 18.05
CA GLY A 20 36.04 -12.09 17.78
C GLY A 20 35.73 -11.40 16.45
N SER A 21 35.37 -12.17 15.41
CA SER A 21 34.97 -11.63 14.10
C SER A 21 33.60 -10.91 14.16
N LEU A 22 32.65 -11.42 14.94
CA LEU A 22 31.34 -10.80 15.13
C LEU A 22 31.46 -9.49 15.92
N ASP A 23 32.29 -9.46 16.95
CA ASP A 23 32.55 -8.25 17.73
C ASP A 23 33.31 -7.20 16.90
N ALA A 24 34.25 -7.62 16.05
CA ALA A 24 34.96 -6.73 15.12
C ALA A 24 34.01 -6.15 14.06
N LEU A 25 33.08 -6.95 13.52
CA LEU A 25 32.03 -6.49 12.62
C LEU A 25 31.08 -5.51 13.31
N GLY A 26 30.66 -5.79 14.54
CA GLY A 26 29.84 -4.87 15.33
C GLY A 26 30.52 -3.52 15.56
N ARG A 27 31.81 -3.52 15.90
CA ARG A 27 32.61 -2.29 16.06
C ARG A 27 32.85 -1.57 14.73
N ALA A 28 33.06 -2.29 13.64
CA ALA A 28 33.22 -1.70 12.32
C ALA A 28 31.90 -1.06 11.82
N VAL A 29 30.76 -1.71 12.04
CA VAL A 29 29.43 -1.15 11.76
C VAL A 29 29.19 0.09 12.60
N GLU A 30 29.53 0.07 13.88
CA GLU A 30 29.35 1.22 14.76
C GLU A 30 30.32 2.37 14.39
N LEU A 31 31.57 2.10 14.03
CA LEU A 31 32.51 3.10 13.53
C LEU A 31 32.06 3.68 12.19
N VAL A 32 31.61 2.84 11.25
CA VAL A 32 31.04 3.30 9.98
C VAL A 32 29.80 4.14 10.24
N ARG A 33 28.95 3.74 11.20
CA ARG A 33 27.77 4.50 11.62
C ARG A 33 28.13 5.83 12.27
N MET A 34 29.14 5.88 13.13
CA MET A 34 29.64 7.12 13.73
C MET A 34 30.32 8.03 12.70
N LEU A 35 31.05 7.47 11.73
CA LEU A 35 31.71 8.23 10.66
C LEU A 35 30.70 8.73 9.61
N THR A 36 29.64 7.95 9.32
CA THR A 36 28.56 8.36 8.41
C THR A 36 27.59 9.35 9.06
N LEU A 37 27.25 9.17 10.34
CA LEU A 37 26.42 10.11 11.10
C LEU A 37 27.19 11.37 11.53
N GLY A 38 28.50 11.28 11.76
CA GLY A 38 29.33 12.37 12.26
C GLY A 38 29.76 13.43 11.23
N VAL A 39 29.72 13.12 9.92
CA VAL A 39 30.23 14.04 8.88
C VAL A 39 29.16 14.46 7.85
N LYS A 40 28.00 13.78 7.78
CA LYS A 40 26.94 14.10 6.81
C LYS A 40 25.51 14.11 7.36
N ALA A 41 25.30 14.07 8.67
CA ALA A 41 23.98 14.34 9.23
C ALA A 41 23.66 15.83 9.03
N GLY A 42 22.99 16.14 7.91
CA GLY A 42 22.42 17.47 7.69
C GLY A 42 21.65 17.88 8.94
N LYS A 43 21.89 19.10 9.43
CA LYS A 43 21.25 19.65 10.63
C LYS A 43 19.74 19.40 10.55
N SER A 44 19.23 18.48 11.38
CA SER A 44 17.80 18.22 11.46
C SER A 44 17.10 19.48 11.96
N THR A 45 16.04 19.90 11.28
CA THR A 45 15.20 21.03 11.70
C THR A 45 14.22 20.65 12.81
N THR A 46 14.20 19.37 13.23
CA THR A 46 13.33 18.86 14.30
C THR A 46 14.11 18.29 15.46
N ALA A 47 13.62 18.56 16.68
CA ALA A 47 14.19 18.10 17.95
C ALA A 47 13.06 17.72 18.92
N TYR A 48 13.38 16.84 19.87
CA TYR A 48 12.50 16.51 21.00
C TYR A 48 12.91 17.33 22.21
N VAL A 49 11.91 17.90 22.90
CA VAL A 49 12.12 18.71 24.11
C VAL A 49 11.32 18.09 25.23
N THR A 50 12.00 17.73 26.32
CA THR A 50 11.38 17.24 27.55
C THR A 50 11.29 18.37 28.56
N LEU A 51 10.13 18.48 29.22
CA LEU A 51 9.88 19.50 30.23
C LEU A 51 9.65 18.83 31.59
N SER A 52 9.93 19.55 32.67
CA SER A 52 9.79 19.04 34.04
C SER A 52 8.33 18.86 34.48
N SER A 53 7.37 19.51 33.82
CA SER A 53 5.95 19.46 34.15
C SER A 53 5.07 19.35 32.90
N LEU A 54 3.99 18.57 33.01
CA LEU A 54 2.96 18.43 31.98
C LEU A 54 2.23 19.76 31.70
N SER A 55 2.07 20.60 32.71
CA SER A 55 1.44 21.93 32.53
C SER A 55 2.29 22.83 31.63
N HIS A 56 3.61 22.82 31.81
CA HIS A 56 4.53 23.55 30.94
C HIS A 56 4.50 23.01 29.51
N ALA A 57 4.45 21.68 29.33
CA ALA A 57 4.31 21.09 28.00
C ALA A 57 3.02 21.51 27.29
N ALA A 58 1.89 21.49 28.01
CA ALA A 58 0.62 21.92 27.46
C ALA A 58 0.61 23.42 27.09
N LEU A 59 1.29 24.27 27.86
CA LEU A 59 1.43 25.71 27.56
C LEU A 59 2.32 25.94 26.34
N VAL A 60 3.50 25.31 26.27
CA VAL A 60 4.44 25.44 25.15
C VAL A 60 3.80 24.98 23.84
N ARG A 61 3.02 23.89 23.87
CA ARG A 61 2.28 23.40 22.68
C ARG A 61 1.28 24.41 22.13
N ARG A 62 0.64 25.18 23.01
CA ARG A 62 -0.37 26.18 22.62
C ARG A 62 0.25 27.54 22.29
N ALA A 63 1.43 27.83 22.81
CA ALA A 63 2.12 29.08 22.58
C ALA A 63 2.64 29.17 21.14
N ARG A 64 2.46 30.34 20.52
CA ARG A 64 3.10 30.65 19.25
C ARG A 64 4.53 31.11 19.52
N LEU A 65 5.48 30.20 19.36
CA LEU A 65 6.88 30.43 19.71
C LEU A 65 7.66 31.29 18.70
N ALA A 66 7.12 31.47 17.49
CA ALA A 66 7.74 32.28 16.44
C ALA A 66 6.75 33.30 15.84
N SER A 67 7.27 34.47 15.47
CA SER A 67 6.49 35.53 14.82
C SER A 67 5.89 35.05 13.48
N ALA A 68 6.65 34.28 12.69
CA ALA A 68 6.16 33.65 11.46
C ALA A 68 5.48 32.29 11.74
N SER A 69 4.31 32.07 11.15
CA SER A 69 3.43 30.90 11.44
C SER A 69 3.93 29.54 10.91
N ASN A 70 5.17 29.43 10.42
CA ASN A 70 5.72 28.19 9.83
C ASN A 70 7.23 28.02 10.12
N MET A 71 7.76 28.67 11.16
CA MET A 71 9.18 28.56 11.54
C MET A 71 9.41 27.56 12.67
N LEU A 72 8.56 27.60 13.70
CA LEU A 72 8.68 26.73 14.85
C LEU A 72 7.29 26.24 15.25
N GLU A 73 7.04 24.96 14.98
CA GLU A 73 5.79 24.29 15.29
C GLU A 73 6.07 23.22 16.34
N CYS A 74 5.28 23.23 17.41
CA CYS A 74 5.38 22.25 18.49
C CYS A 74 4.16 21.34 18.49
N PHE A 75 4.40 20.05 18.58
CA PHE A 75 3.38 19.01 18.64
C PHE A 75 3.66 18.07 19.79
N ASP A 76 2.63 17.34 20.22
CA ASP A 76 2.81 16.28 21.20
C ASP A 76 3.74 15.21 20.62
N ALA A 77 4.76 14.84 21.39
CA ALA A 77 5.70 13.83 20.97
C ALA A 77 4.96 12.47 20.89
N PRO A 78 5.03 11.77 19.75
CA PRO A 78 4.48 10.43 19.62
C PRO A 78 5.23 9.44 20.51
N HIS A 79 4.64 8.28 20.74
CA HIS A 79 5.32 7.18 21.42
C HIS A 79 6.58 6.77 20.65
N ALA A 80 7.66 6.40 21.36
CA ALA A 80 8.96 6.09 20.74
C ALA A 80 8.87 5.00 19.63
N ASN A 81 7.99 4.02 19.82
CA ASN A 81 7.76 2.93 18.85
C ASN A 81 6.93 3.36 17.63
N ASP A 82 6.20 4.47 17.71
CA ASP A 82 5.40 5.01 16.60
C ASP A 82 6.25 5.88 15.66
N VAL A 83 7.49 6.23 16.05
CA VAL A 83 8.37 7.10 15.26
C VAL A 83 9.09 6.32 14.19
N ILE A 84 9.03 6.82 12.96
CA ILE A 84 9.81 6.33 11.82
C ILE A 84 11.14 7.08 11.81
N TRP A 85 12.12 6.56 12.55
CA TRP A 85 13.43 7.21 12.73
C TRP A 85 14.16 7.52 11.43
N ALA A 86 13.98 6.68 10.40
CA ALA A 86 14.52 6.92 9.07
C ALA A 86 14.05 8.26 8.46
N ASN A 87 12.84 8.71 8.78
CA ASN A 87 12.23 9.94 8.25
C ASN A 87 12.31 11.12 9.23
N ALA A 88 12.81 10.92 10.45
CA ALA A 88 12.80 11.95 11.49
C ALA A 88 13.56 13.22 11.08
N HIS A 89 14.64 13.07 10.32
CA HIS A 89 15.52 14.14 9.85
C HIS A 89 14.92 15.02 8.74
N LEU A 90 13.81 14.60 8.11
CA LEU A 90 13.23 15.33 6.99
C LEU A 90 12.58 16.64 7.44
N ASP A 91 12.78 17.70 6.66
CA ASP A 91 12.16 18.99 6.94
C ASP A 91 10.65 18.95 6.70
N LEU A 92 9.89 19.67 7.53
CA LEU A 92 8.43 19.65 7.50
C LEU A 92 7.88 20.16 6.15
N ARG A 93 8.54 21.14 5.53
CA ARG A 93 8.11 21.66 4.22
C ARG A 93 8.26 20.61 3.13
N GLN A 94 9.35 19.85 3.16
CA GLN A 94 9.61 18.77 2.22
C GLN A 94 8.59 17.64 2.38
N VAL A 95 8.30 17.23 3.62
CA VAL A 95 7.28 16.22 3.92
C VAL A 95 5.90 16.68 3.44
N ARG A 96 5.50 17.93 3.71
CA ARG A 96 4.22 18.49 3.23
C ARG A 96 4.13 18.54 1.71
N ALA A 97 5.22 18.86 1.02
CA ALA A 97 5.26 18.87 -0.45
C ALA A 97 5.09 17.46 -1.02
N ARG A 98 5.83 16.47 -0.48
CA ARG A 98 5.71 15.06 -0.85
C ARG A 98 4.31 14.51 -0.58
N HIS A 99 3.75 14.79 0.58
CA HIS A 99 2.37 14.42 0.92
C HIS A 99 1.36 14.95 -0.09
N ARG A 100 1.43 16.23 -0.45
CA ARG A 100 0.52 16.82 -1.45
C ARG A 100 0.67 16.16 -2.82
N PHE A 101 1.91 15.89 -3.24
CA PHE A 101 2.17 15.22 -4.50
C PHE A 101 1.60 13.78 -4.53
N VAL A 102 1.86 13.00 -3.46
CA VAL A 102 1.32 11.65 -3.31
C VAL A 102 -0.21 11.65 -3.27
N LEU A 103 -0.82 12.64 -2.60
CA LEU A 103 -2.27 12.79 -2.55
C LEU A 103 -2.85 13.06 -3.94
N MET A 104 -2.23 13.95 -4.73
CA MET A 104 -2.63 14.19 -6.12
C MET A 104 -2.49 12.93 -6.98
N LEU A 105 -1.37 12.21 -6.88
CA LEU A 105 -1.15 10.98 -7.62
C LEU A 105 -2.16 9.90 -7.23
N THR A 106 -2.46 9.77 -5.94
CA THR A 106 -3.48 8.85 -5.43
C THR A 106 -4.86 9.19 -6.00
N ASN A 107 -5.24 10.48 -6.04
CA ASN A 107 -6.51 10.89 -6.64
C ASN A 107 -6.56 10.55 -8.14
N VAL A 108 -5.49 10.78 -8.88
CA VAL A 108 -5.39 10.38 -10.30
C VAL A 108 -5.53 8.85 -10.44
N ALA A 109 -4.83 8.09 -9.61
CA ALA A 109 -4.91 6.63 -9.60
C ALA A 109 -6.33 6.13 -9.31
N ILE A 110 -7.07 6.79 -8.41
CA ILE A 110 -8.48 6.51 -8.13
C ILE A 110 -9.35 6.69 -9.38
N PHE A 111 -9.15 7.76 -10.15
CA PHE A 111 -9.88 7.95 -11.41
C PHE A 111 -9.52 6.89 -12.45
N PHE A 112 -8.23 6.58 -12.60
CA PHE A 112 -7.80 5.50 -13.50
C PHE A 112 -8.31 4.12 -13.05
N TRP A 113 -8.60 3.93 -11.76
CA TRP A 113 -9.13 2.70 -11.21
C TRP A 113 -10.53 2.34 -11.71
N SER A 114 -11.29 3.30 -12.25
CA SER A 114 -12.58 2.99 -12.88
C SER A 114 -12.42 2.09 -14.11
N PHE A 115 -11.29 2.20 -14.83
CA PHE A 115 -11.03 1.41 -16.03
C PHE A 115 -10.99 -0.11 -15.77
N PRO A 116 -10.12 -0.63 -14.87
CA PRO A 116 -10.11 -2.07 -14.59
C PRO A 116 -11.46 -2.55 -14.03
N ILE A 117 -12.17 -1.76 -13.23
CA ILE A 117 -13.52 -2.11 -12.73
C ILE A 117 -14.52 -2.29 -13.89
N THR A 118 -14.52 -1.37 -14.85
CA THR A 118 -15.41 -1.48 -16.02
C THR A 118 -15.04 -2.66 -16.89
N LEU A 119 -13.74 -2.97 -17.03
CA LEU A 119 -13.23 -4.12 -17.78
C LEU A 119 -13.66 -5.44 -17.13
N THR A 120 -13.52 -5.58 -15.81
CA THR A 120 -13.94 -6.80 -15.09
C THR A 120 -15.46 -6.99 -15.16
N SER A 121 -16.23 -5.90 -15.10
CA SER A 121 -17.68 -5.94 -15.26
C SER A 121 -18.08 -6.37 -16.67
N ALA A 122 -17.45 -5.81 -17.71
CA ALA A 122 -17.68 -6.20 -19.10
C ALA A 122 -17.29 -7.66 -19.37
N LEU A 123 -16.16 -8.12 -18.81
CA LEU A 123 -15.76 -9.53 -18.83
C LEU A 123 -16.80 -10.43 -18.16
N GLY A 124 -17.39 -10.01 -17.04
CA GLY A 124 -18.44 -10.77 -16.38
C GLY A 124 -19.69 -10.94 -17.25
N THR A 125 -20.09 -9.90 -17.98
CA THR A 125 -21.21 -9.97 -18.92
C THR A 125 -20.88 -10.86 -20.13
N LEU A 126 -19.66 -10.76 -20.67
CA LEU A 126 -19.18 -11.60 -21.77
C LEU A 126 -19.12 -13.07 -21.38
N LEU A 127 -18.65 -13.37 -20.18
CA LEU A 127 -18.63 -14.72 -19.64
C LEU A 127 -20.07 -15.22 -19.49
N THR A 128 -20.97 -14.47 -18.85
CA THR A 128 -22.35 -14.90 -18.61
C THR A 128 -23.22 -14.99 -19.89
N ALA A 129 -22.72 -14.55 -21.05
CA ALA A 129 -23.46 -14.63 -22.31
C ALA A 129 -23.67 -16.10 -22.75
N PRO A 130 -24.88 -16.47 -23.22
CA PRO A 130 -25.25 -17.87 -23.52
C PRO A 130 -24.43 -18.53 -24.64
N ASP A 131 -23.75 -17.74 -25.48
CA ASP A 131 -22.93 -18.23 -26.61
C ASP A 131 -21.42 -18.29 -26.30
N SER A 132 -20.99 -18.03 -25.07
CA SER A 132 -19.57 -17.92 -24.75
C SER A 132 -18.89 -19.30 -24.69
N ARG A 133 -18.29 -19.72 -25.81
CA ARG A 133 -17.44 -20.95 -25.87
C ARG A 133 -16.28 -20.92 -24.86
N LEU A 134 -15.82 -19.72 -24.50
CA LEU A 134 -14.73 -19.50 -23.54
C LEU A 134 -15.06 -19.96 -22.11
N LEU A 135 -16.31 -19.83 -21.65
CA LEU A 135 -16.70 -20.34 -20.32
C LEU A 135 -16.66 -21.86 -20.30
N ARG A 136 -17.16 -22.50 -21.37
CA ARG A 136 -17.15 -23.96 -21.49
C ARG A 136 -15.74 -24.51 -21.41
N ASP A 137 -14.79 -23.95 -22.16
CA ASP A 137 -13.43 -24.48 -22.19
C ASP A 137 -12.67 -24.23 -20.87
N PHE A 138 -12.88 -23.08 -20.23
CA PHE A 138 -12.18 -22.73 -18.98
C PHE A 138 -12.74 -23.47 -17.75
N PHE A 139 -14.06 -23.72 -17.71
CA PHE A 139 -14.71 -24.41 -16.59
C PHE A 139 -15.01 -25.89 -16.85
N MET A 140 -14.73 -26.42 -18.05
CA MET A 140 -14.82 -27.85 -18.37
C MET A 140 -14.14 -28.75 -17.32
N PRO A 141 -12.92 -28.44 -16.82
CA PRO A 141 -12.26 -29.30 -15.84
C PRO A 141 -13.03 -29.40 -14.52
N VAL A 142 -13.69 -28.31 -14.12
CA VAL A 142 -14.48 -28.22 -12.88
C VAL A 142 -15.84 -28.88 -13.06
N ALA A 143 -16.47 -28.72 -14.23
CA ALA A 143 -17.73 -29.38 -14.57
C ALA A 143 -17.59 -30.91 -14.65
N LEU A 144 -16.44 -31.41 -15.14
CA LEU A 144 -16.10 -32.83 -15.16
C LEU A 144 -15.93 -33.42 -13.75
N LEU A 145 -15.38 -32.64 -12.81
CA LEU A 145 -15.29 -33.02 -11.40
C LEU A 145 -16.65 -32.99 -10.66
N ALA A 146 -17.61 -32.20 -11.15
CA ALA A 146 -18.91 -31.98 -10.52
C ALA A 146 -20.03 -32.95 -10.96
N GLY A 147 -19.73 -33.96 -11.77
CA GLY A 147 -20.69 -35.05 -12.06
C GLY A 147 -21.62 -34.83 -13.24
N GLY A 148 -21.15 -34.20 -14.32
CA GLY A 148 -21.69 -34.38 -15.69
C GLY A 148 -22.98 -33.65 -16.05
N GLU A 149 -23.85 -33.33 -15.10
CA GLU A 149 -25.05 -32.50 -15.34
C GLU A 149 -24.92 -31.14 -14.65
N THR A 150 -24.07 -30.27 -15.20
CA THR A 150 -23.99 -28.88 -14.75
C THR A 150 -25.20 -28.10 -15.27
N SER A 151 -26.12 -27.77 -14.37
CA SER A 151 -27.22 -26.84 -14.70
C SER A 151 -26.65 -25.48 -15.12
N LEU A 152 -27.29 -24.82 -16.08
CA LEU A 152 -26.93 -23.48 -16.56
C LEU A 152 -26.87 -22.43 -15.42
N TYR A 153 -27.60 -22.68 -14.34
CA TYR A 153 -27.57 -21.89 -13.10
C TYR A 153 -26.24 -22.02 -12.33
N PHE A 154 -25.61 -23.20 -12.35
CA PHE A 154 -24.32 -23.41 -11.70
C PHE A 154 -23.20 -22.70 -12.47
N GLU A 155 -23.18 -22.82 -13.80
CA GLU A 155 -22.18 -22.17 -14.66
C GLU A 155 -22.23 -20.64 -14.55
N THR A 156 -23.44 -20.07 -14.57
CA THR A 156 -23.65 -18.62 -14.42
C THR A 156 -23.30 -18.10 -13.03
N SER A 157 -23.57 -18.88 -11.98
CA SER A 157 -23.20 -18.52 -10.60
C SER A 157 -21.68 -18.56 -10.40
N LEU A 158 -21.01 -19.56 -10.98
CA LEU A 158 -19.57 -19.73 -10.85
C LEU A 158 -18.79 -18.66 -11.64
N ALA A 159 -19.28 -18.27 -12.82
CA ALA A 159 -18.75 -17.14 -13.57
C ALA A 159 -18.85 -15.81 -12.80
N ARG A 160 -20.00 -15.56 -12.13
CA ARG A 160 -20.17 -14.38 -11.27
C ARG A 160 -19.22 -14.38 -10.08
N LEU A 161 -19.05 -15.54 -9.43
CA LEU A 161 -18.10 -15.69 -8.33
C LEU A 161 -16.66 -15.46 -8.78
N ALA A 162 -16.27 -15.93 -9.97
CA ALA A 162 -14.93 -15.71 -10.52
C ALA A 162 -14.64 -14.22 -10.75
N VAL A 163 -15.60 -13.47 -11.29
CA VAL A 163 -15.47 -12.01 -11.51
C VAL A 163 -15.37 -11.28 -10.17
N VAL A 164 -16.20 -11.66 -9.19
CA VAL A 164 -16.15 -11.08 -7.84
C VAL A 164 -14.82 -11.40 -7.14
N ALA A 165 -14.33 -12.64 -7.28
CA ALA A 165 -13.03 -13.04 -6.72
C ALA A 165 -11.86 -12.27 -7.35
N LEU A 166 -11.89 -12.07 -8.67
CA LEU A 166 -10.91 -11.25 -9.39
C LEU A 166 -10.96 -9.79 -8.91
N GLN A 167 -12.16 -9.22 -8.76
CA GLN A 167 -12.36 -7.86 -8.24
C GLN A 167 -11.80 -7.72 -6.81
N LEU A 168 -12.08 -8.69 -5.94
CA LEU A 168 -11.57 -8.74 -4.56
C LEU A 168 -10.04 -8.84 -4.54
N GLY A 169 -9.45 -9.70 -5.39
CA GLY A 169 -8.00 -9.82 -5.52
C GLY A 169 -7.33 -8.53 -6.01
N LEU A 170 -8.01 -7.78 -6.88
CA LEU A 170 -7.51 -6.48 -7.31
C LEU A 170 -7.58 -5.45 -6.16
N LEU A 171 -8.64 -5.51 -5.35
CA LEU A 171 -8.82 -4.63 -4.20
C LEU A 171 -7.80 -4.87 -3.08
N THR A 172 -7.36 -6.12 -2.86
CA THR A 172 -6.34 -6.45 -1.85
C THR A 172 -4.95 -5.92 -2.23
N LEU A 173 -4.68 -5.70 -3.52
CA LEU A 173 -3.43 -5.12 -3.99
C LEU A 173 -3.31 -3.63 -3.64
N VAL A 174 -4.43 -2.90 -3.61
CA VAL A 174 -4.47 -1.46 -3.34
C VAL A 174 -3.84 -1.07 -1.99
N PRO A 175 -4.23 -1.64 -0.84
CA PRO A 175 -3.63 -1.27 0.43
C PRO A 175 -2.13 -1.57 0.47
N ILE A 176 -1.66 -2.63 -0.19
CA ILE A 176 -0.22 -2.97 -0.27
C ILE A 176 0.55 -1.92 -1.09
N ALA A 177 -0.03 -1.48 -2.21
CA ALA A 177 0.58 -0.43 -3.03
C ALA A 177 0.62 0.90 -2.26
N LEU A 178 -0.48 1.27 -1.60
CA LEU A 178 -0.55 2.50 -0.84
C LEU A 178 0.37 2.49 0.39
N THR A 179 0.53 1.37 1.10
CA THR A 179 1.46 1.27 2.25
C THR A 179 2.90 1.48 1.80
N ALA A 180 3.29 0.85 0.69
CA ALA A 180 4.62 1.00 0.12
C ALA A 180 4.92 2.46 -0.26
N VAL A 181 3.93 3.18 -0.80
CA VAL A 181 4.06 4.61 -1.13
C VAL A 181 4.13 5.46 0.14
N GLY A 182 3.26 5.21 1.12
CA GLY A 182 3.20 5.98 2.37
C GLY A 182 4.49 5.88 3.20
N GLU A 183 5.04 4.68 3.34
CA GLU A 183 6.24 4.46 4.16
C GLU A 183 7.52 4.99 3.50
N ARG A 184 7.69 4.73 2.19
CA ARG A 184 8.95 5.01 1.49
C ARG A 184 9.00 6.38 0.84
N TRP A 185 7.88 6.90 0.33
CA TRP A 185 7.88 8.11 -0.50
C TRP A 185 7.33 9.34 0.20
N GLU A 186 6.28 9.19 1.01
CA GLU A 186 5.64 10.33 1.68
C GLU A 186 6.56 10.98 2.73
N GLY A 187 7.44 10.18 3.33
CA GLY A 187 8.37 10.63 4.37
C GLY A 187 7.66 10.98 5.68
N ALA A 188 6.52 10.33 5.96
CA ALA A 188 5.80 10.50 7.21
C ALA A 188 6.70 10.16 8.42
N LYS A 189 6.58 10.93 9.49
CA LYS A 189 7.41 10.77 10.70
C LYS A 189 6.85 9.75 11.68
N THR A 190 5.56 9.40 11.58
CA THR A 190 4.92 8.42 12.47
C THR A 190 4.13 7.37 11.69
N TYR A 191 4.11 6.14 12.18
CA TYR A 191 3.31 5.06 11.60
C TYR A 191 1.81 5.36 11.72
N SER A 192 1.37 5.96 12.82
CA SER A 192 0.00 6.42 13.02
C SER A 192 -0.47 7.39 11.94
N THR A 193 0.41 8.27 11.45
CA THR A 193 0.08 9.19 10.35
C THR A 193 -0.08 8.44 9.04
N VAL A 194 0.84 7.51 8.74
CA VAL A 194 0.76 6.65 7.55
C VAL A 194 -0.55 5.86 7.55
N GLN A 195 -0.87 5.19 8.66
CA GLN A 195 -2.10 4.41 8.81
C GLN A 195 -3.36 5.26 8.62
N ARG A 196 -3.39 6.48 9.17
CA ARG A 196 -4.51 7.40 8.99
C ARG A 196 -4.68 7.82 7.53
N THR A 197 -3.58 8.17 6.85
CA THR A 197 -3.61 8.51 5.43
C THR A 197 -4.07 7.32 4.59
N LEU A 198 -3.55 6.12 4.86
CA LEU A 198 -3.95 4.88 4.21
C LEU A 198 -5.43 4.60 4.37
N LEU A 199 -5.95 4.67 5.60
CA LEU A 199 -7.36 4.45 5.88
C LEU A 199 -8.23 5.43 5.08
N ARG A 200 -7.87 6.72 5.09
CA ARG A 200 -8.59 7.75 4.33
C ARG A 200 -8.60 7.46 2.82
N SER A 201 -7.43 7.16 2.25
CA SER A 201 -7.31 6.85 0.82
C SER A 201 -8.05 5.57 0.44
N TYR A 202 -7.90 4.51 1.24
CA TYR A 202 -8.60 3.24 1.02
C TYR A 202 -10.11 3.38 1.11
N THR A 203 -10.63 4.12 2.11
CA THR A 203 -12.06 4.42 2.21
C THR A 203 -12.56 5.22 1.00
N ALA A 204 -11.76 6.16 0.47
CA ALA A 204 -12.12 6.86 -0.76
C ALA A 204 -12.16 5.92 -1.97
N PHE A 205 -11.18 5.02 -2.11
CA PHE A 205 -11.16 3.99 -3.14
C PHE A 205 -12.39 3.06 -3.06
N SER A 206 -12.74 2.58 -1.86
CA SER A 206 -13.86 1.68 -1.69
C SER A 206 -15.20 2.35 -1.99
N LEU A 207 -15.38 3.61 -1.56
CA LEU A 207 -16.57 4.41 -1.89
C LEU A 207 -16.72 4.62 -3.39
N ILE A 208 -15.63 4.95 -4.08
CA ILE A 208 -15.66 5.17 -5.54
C ILE A 208 -15.88 3.86 -6.28
N ASN A 209 -15.28 2.75 -5.84
CA ASN A 209 -15.53 1.44 -6.41
C ASN A 209 -17.02 1.04 -6.28
N VAL A 210 -17.61 1.20 -5.09
CA VAL A 210 -19.04 0.94 -4.89
C VAL A 210 -19.91 1.89 -5.71
N TYR A 211 -19.54 3.17 -5.79
CA TYR A 211 -20.26 4.14 -6.62
C TYR A 211 -20.25 3.75 -8.12
N VAL A 212 -19.08 3.40 -8.67
CA VAL A 212 -18.95 3.01 -10.08
C VAL A 212 -19.67 1.68 -10.37
N THR A 213 -19.62 0.73 -9.44
CA THR A 213 -20.23 -0.60 -9.66
C THR A 213 -21.74 -0.62 -9.45
N VAL A 214 -22.27 0.15 -8.48
CA VAL A 214 -23.69 0.12 -8.09
C VAL A 214 -24.49 1.28 -8.66
N LEU A 215 -23.93 2.50 -8.64
CA LEU A 215 -24.67 3.73 -8.92
C LEU A 215 -24.43 4.31 -10.32
N ALA A 216 -23.26 4.10 -10.92
CA ALA A 216 -23.00 4.62 -12.26
C ALA A 216 -23.81 3.80 -13.29
N PRO A 217 -24.77 4.42 -14.01
CA PRO A 217 -25.49 3.74 -15.09
C PRO A 217 -24.54 3.18 -16.17
N SER A 218 -23.32 3.73 -16.24
CA SER A 218 -22.27 3.44 -17.21
C SER A 218 -21.19 2.43 -16.81
N GLY A 219 -21.13 1.97 -15.55
CA GLY A 219 -19.97 1.27 -14.99
C GLY A 219 -19.70 -0.17 -15.48
N GLY A 220 -20.61 -0.76 -16.26
CA GLY A 220 -20.39 -2.11 -16.83
C GLY A 220 -21.47 -2.53 -17.82
N ASN A 221 -22.72 -2.14 -17.55
CA ASN A 221 -23.83 -2.46 -18.44
C ASN A 221 -24.01 -1.49 -19.60
N ALA A 222 -23.73 -0.19 -19.45
CA ALA A 222 -23.91 0.75 -20.56
C ALA A 222 -22.84 0.63 -21.65
N LEU A 223 -21.57 0.38 -21.29
CA LEU A 223 -20.53 0.14 -22.32
C LEU A 223 -20.86 -1.13 -23.11
N TYR A 224 -21.29 -2.19 -22.42
CA TYR A 224 -21.76 -3.39 -23.09
C TYR A 224 -23.00 -3.14 -23.95
N SER A 225 -24.03 -2.45 -23.43
CA SER A 225 -25.23 -2.15 -24.19
C SER A 225 -24.95 -1.21 -25.37
N TYR A 226 -24.00 -0.28 -25.23
CA TYR A 226 -23.56 0.64 -26.27
C TYR A 226 -22.75 -0.06 -27.36
N VAL A 227 -21.81 -0.94 -26.99
CA VAL A 227 -21.09 -1.78 -27.96
C VAL A 227 -22.06 -2.73 -28.65
N GLN A 228 -23.00 -3.32 -27.91
CA GLN A 228 -23.99 -4.23 -28.47
C GLN A 228 -24.98 -3.48 -29.38
N SER A 229 -25.35 -2.23 -29.07
CA SER A 229 -26.18 -1.39 -29.93
C SER A 229 -25.41 -0.91 -31.16
N ALA A 230 -24.13 -0.55 -31.03
CA ALA A 230 -23.27 -0.18 -32.16
C ALA A 230 -23.03 -1.36 -33.12
N VAL A 231 -22.92 -2.58 -32.60
CA VAL A 231 -22.76 -3.81 -33.40
C VAL A 231 -24.07 -4.24 -34.06
N ARG A 232 -25.22 -4.04 -33.39
CA ARG A 232 -26.54 -4.44 -33.93
C ARG A 232 -27.15 -3.41 -34.88
N SER A 233 -26.91 -2.13 -34.66
CA SER A 233 -27.47 -1.02 -35.45
C SER A 233 -26.45 0.10 -35.63
N PRO A 234 -25.45 -0.05 -36.52
CA PRO A 234 -24.42 0.97 -36.74
C PRO A 234 -24.96 2.31 -37.31
N ARG A 235 -26.21 2.34 -37.79
CA ARG A 235 -26.84 3.56 -38.34
C ARG A 235 -27.38 4.51 -37.26
N ASP A 236 -27.77 4.00 -36.08
CA ASP A 236 -28.34 4.83 -35.01
C ASP A 236 -27.29 5.65 -34.23
N VAL A 237 -26.00 5.41 -34.47
CA VAL A 237 -24.89 6.09 -33.78
C VAL A 237 -24.48 7.40 -34.49
N LEU A 238 -24.92 7.60 -35.74
CA LEU A 238 -24.55 8.76 -36.58
C LEU A 238 -25.56 9.92 -36.53
N ASP A 239 -26.72 9.72 -35.90
CA ASP A 239 -27.80 10.73 -35.82
C ASP A 239 -27.82 11.51 -34.49
N LEU A 240 -26.69 11.56 -33.76
CA LEU A 240 -26.47 12.42 -32.58
C LEU A 240 -25.52 13.58 -32.90
#